data_AF-A0A2E1FG38-F1
#
_entry.id   AF-A0A2E1FG38-F1
#
_cell.length_a   1.000
_cell.length_b   1.000
_cell.length_c   1.000
_cell.angle_alpha   90.00
_cell.angle_beta   90.00
_cell.angle_gamma   90.00
#
_symmetry.space_group_name_H-M   'P 1'
#
loop_
_entity.id
_entity.type
_entity.pdbx_description
1 polymer ?
#
loop_
_entity_poly.entity_id
_entity_poly.type
_entity_poly.pdbx_seq_one_letter_code
_entity_poly.pdbx_strand_id
1 'polypeptide(L)' 'NKLSIQTRENVVMPLITIQQYALQIVKEIESGEVYNLKKSIFEKMITRSLYGNINASRNSA' A
#
# COMPACT_ATOMS: atom_id res chain seq x y z
N ASN A 1 -3.24 -24.25 8.01
CA ASN A 1 -2.27 -23.81 9.03
C ASN A 1 -2.67 -22.40 9.51
N LYS A 2 -3.44 -22.29 10.62
CA LYS A 2 -4.06 -21.03 11.08
C LYS A 2 -3.03 -19.93 11.42
N LEU A 3 -1.89 -20.33 11.98
CA LEU A 3 -0.76 -19.45 12.26
C LEU A 3 -0.19 -18.80 10.99
N SER A 4 -0.12 -19.54 9.88
CA SER A 4 0.34 -19.00 8.59
C SER A 4 -0.63 -17.96 8.00
N ILE A 5 -1.92 -18.08 8.29
CA ILE A 5 -2.93 -17.08 7.86
C ILE A 5 -2.76 -15.80 8.68
N GLN A 6 -2.72 -15.90 10.01
CA GLN A 6 -2.52 -14.74 10.89
C GLN A 6 -1.21 -14.01 10.62
N THR A 7 -0.11 -14.74 10.41
CA THR A 7 1.17 -14.11 10.06
C THR A 7 1.09 -13.33 8.74
N ARG A 8 0.30 -13.81 7.76
CA ARG A 8 0.09 -13.08 6.50
C ARG A 8 -0.79 -11.86 6.69
N GLU A 9 -1.87 -11.95 7.47
CA GLU A 9 -2.74 -10.81 7.78
C GLU A 9 -1.96 -9.68 8.46
N ASN A 10 -1.04 -10.02 9.37
CA ASN A 10 -0.15 -9.06 10.03
C ASN A 10 0.82 -8.35 9.08
N VAL A 11 1.09 -8.92 7.89
CA VAL A 11 1.91 -8.28 6.84
C VAL A 11 1.05 -7.51 5.86
N VAL A 12 -0.09 -8.07 5.44
CA VAL A 12 -0.99 -7.46 4.45
C VAL A 12 -1.64 -6.19 4.99
N MET A 13 -2.11 -6.20 6.24
CA MET A 13 -2.88 -5.08 6.77
C MET A 13 -2.07 -3.77 6.82
N PRO A 14 -0.82 -3.74 7.33
CA PRO A 14 0.03 -2.55 7.25
C PRO A 14 0.32 -2.09 5.82
N LEU A 15 0.53 -3.02 4.88
CA LEU A 15 0.81 -2.69 3.48
C LEU A 15 -0.41 -2.03 2.80
N ILE A 16 -1.63 -2.50 3.09
CA ILE A 16 -2.86 -1.85 2.64
C ILE A 16 -2.97 -0.45 3.24
N THR A 17 -2.75 -0.26 4.54
CA THR A 17 -2.79 1.07 5.16
C THR A 17 -1.83 2.05 4.51
N ILE A 18 -0.58 1.63 4.26
CA ILE A 18 0.43 2.44 3.59
C ILE A 18 0.01 2.79 2.16
N GLN A 19 -0.55 1.81 1.43
CA GLN A 19 -1.05 2.01 0.07
C GLN A 19 -2.18 3.05 0.03
N GLN A 20 -3.15 2.92 0.94
CA GLN A 20 -4.32 3.81 1.00
C GLN A 20 -3.92 5.23 1.36
N TYR A 21 -2.98 5.39 2.30
CA TYR A 21 -2.43 6.70 2.63
C TYR A 21 -1.75 7.34 1.41
N ALA A 22 -0.90 6.59 0.70
CA ALA A 22 -0.21 7.11 -0.48
C ALA A 22 -1.17 7.47 -1.62
N LEU A 23 -2.23 6.67 -1.84
CA LEU A 23 -3.28 6.98 -2.81
C LEU A 23 -4.04 8.25 -2.47
N GLN A 24 -4.37 8.46 -1.19
CA GLN A 24 -5.05 9.66 -0.73
C GLN A 24 -4.22 10.92 -1.01
N ILE A 25 -2.93 10.90 -0.67
CA ILE A 25 -2.02 12.03 -0.93
C ILE A 25 -1.89 12.30 -2.43
N VAL A 26 -1.77 11.27 -3.27
CA VAL A 26 -1.70 11.46 -4.74
C VAL A 26 -2.96 12.15 -5.25
N LYS A 27 -4.15 11.75 -4.77
CA LYS A 27 -5.43 12.38 -5.14
C LYS A 27 -5.49 13.85 -4.72
N GLU A 28 -5.06 14.18 -3.50
CA GLU A 28 -5.02 15.56 -2.98
C GLU A 28 -4.05 16.45 -3.80
N ILE A 29 -2.94 15.87 -4.29
CA ILE A 29 -2.02 16.57 -5.19
C ILE A 29 -2.67 16.80 -6.56
N GLU A 30 -3.35 15.79 -7.10
CA GLU A 30 -4.00 15.87 -8.41
C GLU A 30 -5.23 16.78 -8.42
N SER A 31 -5.94 16.89 -7.31
CA SER A 31 -7.06 17.83 -7.13
C SER A 31 -6.60 19.28 -6.93
N GLY A 32 -5.30 19.51 -6.70
CA GLY A 32 -4.74 20.81 -6.38
C GLY A 32 -4.98 21.27 -4.95
N GLU A 33 -5.55 20.41 -4.08
CA GLU A 33 -5.75 20.68 -2.66
C GLU A 33 -4.41 20.78 -1.90
N VAL A 34 -3.38 20.03 -2.35
CA VAL A 34 -2.06 20.03 -1.75
C VAL A 34 -0.98 20.24 -2.81
N TYR A 35 -0.15 21.27 -2.65
CA TYR A 35 1.09 21.38 -3.41
C TYR A 35 2.19 20.53 -2.76
N ASN A 36 2.56 19.42 -3.41
CA ASN A 36 3.62 18.55 -2.91
C ASN A 36 4.54 18.06 -4.03
N LEU A 37 5.78 18.54 -4.02
CA LEU A 37 6.85 18.16 -4.96
C LEU A 37 7.24 16.67 -4.87
N LYS A 38 6.72 15.92 -3.87
CA LYS A 38 7.05 14.52 -3.63
C LYS A 38 6.03 13.52 -4.19
N LYS A 39 5.15 13.92 -5.14
CA LYS A 39 4.17 13.02 -5.77
C LYS A 39 4.78 11.67 -6.20
N SER A 40 5.95 11.71 -6.84
CA SER A 40 6.66 10.51 -7.30
C SER A 40 7.11 9.55 -6.19
N ILE A 41 7.28 10.04 -4.95
CA ILE A 41 7.58 9.20 -3.78
C ILE A 41 6.33 8.43 -3.36
N PHE A 42 5.16 9.08 -3.35
CA PHE A 42 3.89 8.43 -3.03
C PHE A 42 3.49 7.42 -4.11
N GLU A 43 3.69 7.73 -5.38
CA GLU A 43 3.48 6.78 -6.48
C GLU A 43 4.36 5.52 -6.31
N LYS A 44 5.65 5.69 -5.99
CA LYS A 44 6.54 4.56 -5.67
C LYS A 44 6.08 3.77 -4.44
N MET A 45 5.51 4.45 -3.44
CA MET A 45 4.98 3.81 -2.25
C MET A 45 3.80 2.89 -2.59
N ILE A 46 2.87 3.36 -3.43
CA ILE A 46 1.72 2.58 -3.94
C ILE A 46 2.20 1.31 -4.66
N THR A 47 3.18 1.43 -5.56
CA THR A 47 3.70 0.28 -6.31
C THR A 47 4.40 -0.73 -5.40
N ARG A 48 5.19 -0.26 -4.43
CA ARG A 48 5.91 -1.15 -3.49
C ARG A 48 4.97 -1.88 -2.54
N SER A 49 3.97 -1.18 -2.00
CA SER A 49 2.95 -1.81 -1.15
C SER A 49 2.11 -2.81 -1.93
N LEU A 50 1.79 -2.52 -3.20
CA LEU A 50 1.09 -3.45 -4.09
C LEU A 50 1.88 -4.75 -4.29
N TYR A 51 3.17 -4.66 -4.60
CA TYR A 51 4.02 -5.85 -4.75
C TYR A 51 4.17 -6.62 -3.44
N GLY A 52 4.26 -5.92 -2.30
CA GLY A 52 4.24 -6.54 -0.99
C GLY A 52 2.95 -7.34 -0.75
N ASN A 53 1.80 -6.74 -1.05
CA ASN A 53 0.48 -7.37 -0.90
C ASN A 53 0.33 -8.60 -1.81
N ILE A 54 0.75 -8.51 -3.07
CA ILE A 54 0.74 -9.66 -4.01
C ILE A 54 1.63 -10.79 -3.49
N ASN A 55 2.82 -10.47 -3.00
CA ASN A 55 3.75 -11.51 -2.51
C ASN A 55 3.26 -12.15 -1.20
N ALA A 56 2.61 -11.39 -0.33
CA ALA A 56 2.01 -11.92 0.90
C ALA A 56 0.74 -12.75 0.62
N SER A 57 0.00 -12.44 -0.45
CA SER A 57 -1.24 -13.14 -0.82
C SER A 57 -1.03 -14.41 -1.68
N ARG A 58 0.18 -14.65 -2.20
CA ARG A 58 0.50 -15.79 -3.09
C ARG A 58 0.21 -17.19 -2.53
N ASN A 59 0.04 -17.35 -1.20
CA ASN A 59 -0.32 -18.63 -0.56
C ASN A 59 -1.80 -18.67 -0.09
N SER A 60 -2.66 -17.87 -0.71
CA SER A 60 -4.10 -17.78 -0.39
C SER A 60 -4.99 -18.53 -1.40
N ALA A 61 -4.42 -19.16 -2.42
CA ALA A 61 -5.10 -20.07 -3.35
C ALA A 61 -4.74 -21.52 -3.02
#